data_AF-A0A353DY89-F1
#
_entry.id   AF-A0A353DY89-F1
#
_cell.length_a   1.000
_cell.length_b   1.000
_cell.length_c   1.000
_cell.angle_alpha   90.00
_cell.angle_beta   90.00
_cell.angle_gamma   90.00
#
_symmetry.space_group_name_H-M   'P 1'
#
loop_
_entity.id
_entity.type
_entity.pdbx_description
1 polymer ?
#
loop_
_entity_poly.entity_id
_entity_poly.type
_entity_poly.pdbx_seq_one_letter_code
_entity_poly.pdbx_strand_id
1 'polypeptide(L)' 'MVWIPGGSFQRGSENGQGDEQPVRSITIRGFWMDRTEVTNRQYHDFVRATGYVTVAERQPDPRQFPGADPSLLVAGAI' A
#
# COMPACT_ATOMS: atom_id res chain seq x y z
N MET A 1 14.28 10.38 2.09
CA MET A 1 13.66 10.35 3.42
C MET A 1 13.84 11.66 4.20
N VAL A 2 12.89 11.95 5.09
CA VAL A 2 12.89 13.03 6.08
C VAL A 2 12.50 12.45 7.45
N TRP A 3 13.07 12.98 8.54
CA TRP A 3 12.74 12.54 9.90
C TRP A 3 11.44 13.22 10.36
N ILE A 4 10.48 12.41 10.75
CA ILE A 4 9.23 12.86 11.37
C ILE A 4 9.36 12.61 12.88
N PRO A 5 9.36 13.68 13.72
CA PRO A 5 9.42 13.50 15.16
C PRO A 5 8.16 12.78 15.66
N GLY A 6 8.33 11.99 16.72
CA GLY A 6 7.20 11.35 17.39
C GLY A 6 6.34 12.38 18.12
N GLY A 7 5.11 12.00 18.45
CA GLY A 7 4.17 12.88 19.13
C GLY A 7 2.78 12.28 19.21
N SER A 8 1.88 13.02 19.86
CA SER A 8 0.46 12.69 19.96
C SER A 8 -0.36 13.63 19.07
N PHE A 9 -1.34 13.09 18.36
CA PHE A 9 -2.24 13.86 17.50
C PHE A 9 -3.62 13.20 17.37
N GLN A 10 -4.59 13.97 16.89
CA GLN A 10 -5.94 13.48 16.61
C GLN A 10 -5.99 12.88 15.20
N ARG A 11 -6.30 11.59 15.08
CA ARG A 11 -6.45 10.89 13.81
C ARG A 11 -7.93 10.56 13.57
N GLY A 12 -8.38 10.77 12.34
CA GLY A 12 -9.76 10.57 11.91
C GLY A 12 -10.42 11.89 11.57
N SER A 13 -11.70 11.85 11.24
CA SER A 13 -12.51 13.01 10.91
C SER A 13 -13.89 12.89 11.56
N GLU A 14 -14.48 13.99 12.04
CA GLU A 14 -15.86 13.99 12.58
C GLU A 14 -16.91 14.11 11.45
N ASN A 15 -16.49 14.62 10.29
CA ASN A 15 -17.33 14.88 9.12
C ASN A 15 -16.89 14.04 7.90
N GLY A 16 -16.07 13.02 8.14
CA GLY A 16 -15.58 12.08 7.13
C GLY A 16 -16.54 10.92 6.86
N GLN A 17 -16.17 10.06 5.92
CA GLN A 17 -16.90 8.82 5.67
C GLN A 17 -16.80 7.85 6.85
N GLY A 18 -17.60 6.77 6.82
CA GLY A 18 -17.70 5.84 7.95
C GLY A 18 -16.36 5.20 8.39
N ASP A 19 -15.44 4.99 7.46
CA ASP A 19 -14.09 4.46 7.71
C ASP A 19 -13.06 5.52 8.14
N GLU A 20 -13.40 6.80 8.00
CA GLU A 20 -12.60 7.95 8.46
C GLU A 20 -12.92 8.35 9.91
N GLN A 21 -14.06 7.91 10.43
CA GLN A 21 -14.55 8.15 11.80
C GLN A 21 -14.17 7.02 12.78
N PRO A 22 -14.16 7.27 14.10
CA PRO A 22 -14.23 8.58 14.76
C PRO A 22 -12.84 9.20 14.92
N VAL A 23 -12.78 10.45 15.35
CA VAL A 23 -11.51 11.05 15.79
C VAL A 23 -11.01 10.37 17.06
N ARG A 24 -9.72 10.02 17.09
CA ARG A 24 -9.05 9.41 18.25
C ARG A 24 -7.66 10.00 18.45
N SER A 25 -7.29 10.23 19.70
CA SER A 25 -5.92 10.60 20.07
C SER A 25 -5.01 9.37 19.91
N ILE A 26 -3.94 9.53 19.14
CA ILE A 26 -2.92 8.50 18.95
C ILE A 26 -1.53 9.07 19.20
N THR A 27 -0.64 8.24 19.73
CA THR A 27 0.77 8.57 19.97
C THR A 27 1.64 7.66 19.14
N ILE A 28 2.55 8.24 18.35
CA ILE A 28 3.49 7.50 17.52
C ILE A 28 4.94 7.87 17.86
N ARG A 29 5.83 6.90 17.68
CA ARG A 29 7.29 7.13 17.76
C ARG A 29 7.77 7.85 16.51
N GLY A 30 8.89 8.57 16.62
CA GLY A 30 9.53 9.19 15.47
C GLY A 30 10.03 8.15 14.47
N PHE A 31 9.96 8.50 13.18
CA PHE A 31 10.31 7.59 12.08
C PHE A 31 10.75 8.37 10.83
N TRP A 32 11.34 7.66 9.87
CA TRP A 32 11.70 8.22 8.57
C TRP A 32 10.59 7.98 7.56
N MET A 33 10.24 9.01 6.78
CA MET A 33 9.31 8.91 5.66
C MET A 33 9.96 9.46 4.40
N ASP A 34 9.68 8.89 3.23
CA ASP A 34 10.13 9.51 1.98
C ASP A 34 9.40 10.82 1.69
N ARG A 35 10.13 11.76 1.08
CA ARG A 35 9.60 13.10 0.76
C ARG A 35 8.63 13.06 -0.42
N THR A 36 8.79 12.07 -1.29
CA THR A 36 8.01 11.86 -2.50
C THR A 36 7.59 10.41 -2.54
N GLU A 37 6.59 10.11 -3.35
CA GLU A 37 6.25 8.73 -3.72
C GLU A 37 7.44 8.05 -4.42
N VAL A 38 7.41 6.71 -4.44
CA VAL A 38 8.37 5.92 -5.21
C VAL A 38 8.12 6.17 -6.69
N THR A 39 9.14 6.67 -7.39
CA THR A 39 9.05 6.96 -8.82
C THR A 39 9.22 5.69 -9.66
N ASN A 40 8.71 5.70 -10.89
CA ASN A 40 8.91 4.61 -11.85
C ASN A 40 10.40 4.27 -12.05
N ARG A 41 11.29 5.28 -12.06
CA ARG A 41 12.73 5.05 -12.18
C ARG A 41 13.29 4.27 -10.99
N GLN A 42 12.93 4.67 -9.77
CA GLN A 42 13.38 3.96 -8.57
C GLN A 42 12.83 2.54 -8.50
N TYR A 43 11.56 2.35 -8.84
CA TYR A 43 10.96 1.02 -8.87
C TYR A 43 11.59 0.13 -9.95
N HIS A 44 11.87 0.68 -11.13
CA HIS A 44 12.57 -0.03 -12.19
C HIS A 44 13.97 -0.47 -11.76
N ASP A 45 14.73 0.38 -11.06
CA ASP A 45 16.05 0.01 -10.55
C ASP A 45 15.96 -1.14 -9.53
N PHE A 46 14.93 -1.14 -8.68
CA PHE A 46 14.62 -2.25 -7.78
C PHE A 46 14.30 -3.56 -8.53
N VAL A 47 13.43 -3.50 -9.54
CA VAL A 47 13.10 -4.67 -10.37
C VAL A 47 14.34 -5.22 -11.07
N ARG A 48 15.19 -4.36 -11.64
CA ARG A 48 16.44 -4.78 -12.28
C ARG A 48 17.42 -5.43 -11.31
N ALA A 49 17.51 -4.92 -10.08
CA ALA A 49 18.43 -5.43 -9.08
C ALA A 49 17.98 -6.78 -8.50
N THR A 50 16.67 -7.04 -8.43
CA THR A 50 16.11 -8.18 -7.71
C THR A 50 15.42 -9.22 -8.59
N GLY A 51 15.08 -8.88 -9.84
CA GLY A 51 14.22 -9.69 -10.70
C GLY A 51 12.79 -9.78 -10.20
N TYR A 52 12.31 -8.82 -9.41
CA TYR A 52 10.98 -8.86 -8.82
C TYR A 52 9.88 -8.82 -9.89
N VAL A 53 8.99 -9.82 -9.85
CA VAL A 53 7.76 -9.86 -10.65
C VAL A 53 6.61 -9.36 -9.78
N THR A 54 5.89 -8.33 -10.20
CA THR A 54 4.80 -7.74 -9.40
C THR A 54 3.62 -8.69 -9.23
N VAL A 55 2.76 -8.44 -8.25
CA VAL A 55 1.53 -9.25 -8.09
C VAL A 55 0.65 -9.18 -9.33
N ALA A 56 0.57 -8.00 -9.97
CA ALA A 56 -0.18 -7.82 -11.21
C ALA A 56 0.38 -8.64 -12.38
N GLU A 57 1.67 -8.96 -12.39
CA GLU A 57 2.29 -9.79 -13.44
C GLU A 57 2.19 -11.30 -13.17
N ARG A 58 1.77 -11.70 -11.96
CA ARG A 58 1.65 -13.11 -11.57
C ARG A 58 0.28 -13.65 -11.95
N GLN A 59 0.23 -14.95 -12.22
CA GLN A 59 -1.04 -15.65 -12.35
C GLN A 59 -1.74 -15.68 -10.97
N PRO A 60 -2.99 -15.21 -10.86
CA PRO A 60 -3.75 -15.29 -9.61
C PRO A 60 -3.92 -16.73 -9.12
N ASP A 61 -3.75 -16.96 -7.82
CA ASP A 61 -4.04 -18.27 -7.22
C ASP A 61 -5.56 -18.43 -7.08
N PRO A 62 -6.20 -19.43 -7.74
CA PRO A 62 -7.64 -19.63 -7.65
C PRO A 62 -8.17 -19.81 -6.22
N ARG A 63 -7.32 -20.25 -5.27
CA ARG A 63 -7.70 -20.39 -3.86
C ARG A 63 -7.94 -19.06 -3.17
N GLN A 64 -7.35 -17.97 -3.68
CA GLN A 64 -7.55 -16.62 -3.16
C GLN A 64 -8.84 -15.97 -3.72
N PHE A 65 -9.39 -16.52 -4.80
CA PHE A 65 -10.55 -15.98 -5.52
C PHE A 65 -11.64 -17.04 -5.72
N PRO A 66 -12.22 -17.58 -4.63
CA PRO A 66 -13.25 -18.59 -4.73
C PRO A 66 -14.48 -18.04 -5.48
N GLY A 67 -14.93 -18.77 -6.51
CA GLY A 67 -16.09 -18.41 -7.32
C GLY A 67 -15.79 -17.50 -8.51
N ALA A 68 -14.53 -17.08 -8.70
CA ALA A 68 -14.11 -16.41 -9.93
C ALA A 68 -14.13 -17.38 -11.13
N ASP A 69 -14.50 -16.89 -12.30
CA ASP A 69 -14.36 -17.64 -13.55
C ASP A 69 -12.86 -17.90 -13.81
N PRO A 70 -12.42 -19.17 -13.92
CA PRO A 70 -11.01 -19.50 -14.13
C PRO A 70 -10.40 -18.85 -15.37
N SER A 71 -11.21 -18.55 -16.39
CA SER A 71 -10.73 -17.87 -17.61
C SER A 71 -10.33 -16.42 -17.38
N LEU A 72 -10.80 -15.81 -16.29
CA LEU A 72 -10.46 -14.43 -15.90
C LEU A 72 -9.26 -14.37 -14.94
N LEU A 73 -8.77 -15.52 -14.45
CA LEU A 73 -7.61 -15.59 -13.54
C LEU A 73 -6.29 -15.52 -14.33
N VAL A 74 -6.10 -14.39 -15.02
CA VAL A 74 -4.88 -14.06 -15.76
C VAL A 74 -4.14 -12.91 -15.09
N ALA A 75 -2.85 -12.77 -15.41
CA ALA A 75 -2.04 -11.66 -14.91
C ALA A 75 -2.70 -10.31 -15.27
N GLY A 76 -2.86 -9.44 -14.27
CA GLY A 76 -3.39 -8.08 -14.40
C GLY A 76 -4.91 -7.97 -14.34
N ALA A 77 -5.64 -9.07 -14.14
CA ALA A 77 -7.11 -9.07 -14.14
C ALA A 77 -7.75 -8.78 -12.78
N ILE A 78 -6.98 -8.73 -11.69
CA ILE A 78 -7.43 -8.55 -10.30
C ILE A 78 -6.59 -7.50 -9.60
#